data_AF-A0A2P9AEN3-F1
#
_entry.id   AF-A0A2P9AEN3-F1
#
_cell.length_a   1.000
_cell.length_b   1.000
_cell.length_c   1.000
_cell.angle_alpha   90.00
_cell.angle_beta   90.00
_cell.angle_gamma   90.00
#
_symmetry.space_group_name_H-M   'P 1'
#
loop_
_entity.id
_entity.type
_entity.pdbx_description
1 polymer ?
#
loop_
_entity_poly.entity_id
_entity_poly.type
_entity_poly.pdbx_seq_one_letter_code
_entity_poly.pdbx_strand_id
1 'polypeptide(L)'
;MLSFARAEGAMGAFSASGTLAVMLDRNAAVILVNEPAERLFGRDLWVTGRHLACADKNATDALRRAFHVLLRNPTPPAMLNPVPLPRLGGRPLLAYPTRLPRITTKAHPVR
;
A
#
# COMPACT_ATOMS: atom_id res chain seq x y z
N MET A 1 -8.91 8.22 -18.17
CA MET A 1 -9.86 8.32 -17.04
C MET A 1 -10.36 6.97 -16.52
N LEU A 2 -10.56 5.92 -17.35
CA LEU A 2 -11.10 4.61 -16.93
C LEU A 2 -10.33 3.91 -15.79
N SER A 3 -9.01 4.10 -15.70
CA SER A 3 -8.19 3.51 -14.63
C SER A 3 -8.48 4.12 -13.25
N PHE A 4 -8.77 5.43 -13.19
CA PHE A 4 -8.99 6.13 -11.92
C PHE A 4 -10.38 5.83 -11.36
N ALA A 5 -11.42 5.81 -12.20
CA ALA A 5 -12.76 5.39 -11.78
C ALA A 5 -12.78 3.96 -11.22
N ARG A 6 -12.00 3.05 -11.81
CA ARG A 6 -11.85 1.68 -11.28
C ARG A 6 -11.13 1.67 -9.94
N ALA A 7 -10.11 2.49 -9.78
CA ALA A 7 -9.41 2.64 -8.51
C ALA A 7 -10.35 3.19 -7.42
N GLU A 8 -11.11 4.24 -7.69
CA GLU A 8 -12.10 4.78 -6.75
C GLU A 8 -13.17 3.74 -6.37
N GLY A 9 -13.68 2.98 -7.34
CA GLY A 9 -14.61 1.89 -7.08
C GLY A 9 -14.01 0.81 -6.17
N ALA A 10 -12.74 0.44 -6.39
CA ALA A 10 -12.03 -0.49 -5.52
C ALA A 10 -11.81 0.07 -4.12
N MET A 11 -11.43 1.36 -4.00
CA MET A 11 -11.30 2.05 -2.72
C MET A 11 -12.63 2.06 -1.96
N GLY A 12 -13.74 2.31 -2.66
CA GLY A 12 -15.09 2.24 -2.09
C GLY A 12 -15.45 0.83 -1.58
N ALA A 13 -15.09 -0.22 -2.33
CA ALA A 13 -15.30 -1.60 -1.89
C ALA A 13 -14.48 -1.94 -0.62
N PHE A 14 -13.21 -1.49 -0.55
CA PHE A 14 -12.41 -1.65 0.66
C PHE A 14 -12.97 -0.86 1.85
N SER A 15 -13.48 0.35 1.63
CA SER A 15 -14.18 1.10 2.67
C SER A 15 -15.40 0.36 3.19
N ALA A 16 -16.24 -0.18 2.29
CA ALA A 16 -17.44 -0.93 2.65
C ALA A 16 -17.13 -2.19 3.46
N SER A 17 -15.98 -2.84 3.23
CA SER A 17 -15.52 -3.99 4.01
C SER A 17 -14.74 -3.61 5.28
N GLY A 18 -14.57 -2.33 5.57
CA GLY A 18 -13.72 -1.84 6.67
C GLY A 18 -12.23 -2.14 6.47
N THR A 19 -11.80 -2.51 5.26
CA THR A 19 -10.41 -2.79 4.93
C THR A 19 -9.66 -1.49 4.67
N LEU A 20 -8.55 -1.29 5.36
CA LEU A 20 -7.71 -0.11 5.19
C LEU A 20 -6.93 -0.22 3.88
N ALA A 21 -7.05 0.80 3.02
CA ALA A 21 -6.42 0.82 1.71
C ALA A 21 -5.78 2.17 1.41
N VAL A 22 -4.59 2.11 0.80
CA VAL A 22 -3.86 3.26 0.29
C VAL A 22 -3.43 2.92 -1.13
N MET A 23 -3.73 3.81 -2.08
CA MET A 23 -3.28 3.67 -3.45
C MET A 23 -1.99 4.45 -3.65
N LEU A 24 -1.01 3.81 -4.32
CA LEU A 24 0.27 4.38 -4.65
C LEU A 24 0.43 4.52 -6.18
N ASP A 25 1.14 5.55 -6.63
CA ASP A 25 1.64 5.64 -8.00
C ASP A 25 2.96 4.85 -8.18
N ARG A 26 3.52 4.84 -9.40
CA ARG A 26 4.79 4.18 -9.75
C ARG A 26 6.03 4.72 -9.00
N ASN A 27 5.92 5.86 -8.33
CA ASN A 27 6.96 6.46 -7.51
C ASN A 27 6.74 6.20 -6.02
N ALA A 28 5.78 5.34 -5.67
CA ALA A 28 5.34 5.11 -4.30
C ALA A 28 4.76 6.37 -3.63
N ALA A 29 4.22 7.30 -4.42
CA ALA A 29 3.47 8.43 -3.91
C ALA A 29 2.01 8.03 -3.68
N VAL A 30 1.47 8.37 -2.52
CA VAL A 30 0.07 8.20 -2.13
C VAL A 30 -0.80 9.09 -3.01
N ILE A 31 -1.78 8.47 -3.67
CA ILE A 31 -2.71 9.14 -4.58
C ILE A 31 -4.18 9.02 -4.15
N LEU A 32 -4.53 7.96 -3.41
CA LEU A 32 -5.82 7.84 -2.72
C LEU A 32 -5.62 7.17 -1.36
N VAL A 33 -6.45 7.54 -0.41
CA VAL A 33 -6.56 6.94 0.92
C VAL A 33 -8.05 6.73 1.17
N ASN A 34 -8.45 5.59 1.74
CA ASN A 34 -9.82 5.41 2.12
C ASN A 34 -10.08 5.81 3.58
N GLU A 35 -11.34 6.07 3.92
CA GLU A 35 -11.73 6.55 5.25
C GLU A 35 -11.21 5.66 6.40
N PRO A 36 -11.27 4.31 6.35
CA PRO A 36 -10.64 3.48 7.38
C PRO A 36 -9.13 3.70 7.52
N ALA A 37 -8.40 3.88 6.41
CA ALA A 37 -6.96 4.13 6.44
C ALA A 37 -6.61 5.52 6.97
N GLU A 38 -7.45 6.53 6.71
CA GLU A 38 -7.27 7.88 7.29
C GLU A 38 -7.28 7.84 8.82
N ARG A 39 -8.15 7.01 9.41
CA ARG A 39 -8.24 6.82 10.87
C ARG A 39 -7.03 6.11 11.46
N LEU A 40 -6.30 5.32 10.67
CA LEU A 40 -5.05 4.70 11.11
C LEU A 40 -3.90 5.71 11.13
N PHE A 41 -3.94 6.69 10.22
CA PHE A 41 -2.91 7.71 10.19
C PHE A 41 -2.94 8.56 11.45
N GLY A 42 -1.74 8.84 11.95
CA GLY A 42 -1.57 9.54 13.21
C GLY A 42 -0.15 9.37 13.70
N ARG A 43 0.00 8.81 14.90
CA ARG A 43 1.25 8.87 15.65
C ARG A 43 2.35 7.95 15.11
N ASP A 44 2.00 6.76 14.62
CA ASP A 44 2.99 5.72 14.26
C ASP A 44 3.20 5.57 12.75
N LEU A 45 2.22 5.97 11.94
CA LEU A 45 2.26 5.96 10.49
C LEU A 45 1.46 7.17 9.97
N TRP A 46 2.01 7.88 8.99
CA TRP A 46 1.34 9.03 8.38
C TRP A 46 1.77 9.20 6.93
N VAL A 47 1.12 10.12 6.23
CA VAL A 47 1.54 10.57 4.89
C VAL A 47 2.23 11.92 5.02
N THR A 48 3.46 12.03 4.54
CA THR A 48 4.19 13.30 4.45
C THR A 48 4.83 13.45 3.06
N GLY A 49 4.70 14.62 2.45
CA GLY A 49 5.21 14.85 1.09
C GLY A 49 4.67 13.85 0.05
N ARG A 50 3.44 13.35 0.24
CA ARG A 50 2.80 12.26 -0.53
C ARG A 50 3.42 10.87 -0.33
N HIS A 51 4.23 10.62 0.68
CA HIS A 51 4.79 9.30 0.94
C HIS A 51 4.39 8.79 2.33
N LEU A 52 4.21 7.46 2.45
CA LEU A 52 4.06 6.82 3.76
C LEU A 52 5.35 6.97 4.56
N ALA A 53 5.22 7.39 5.81
CA ALA A 53 6.33 7.61 6.73
C ALA A 53 5.95 7.19 8.15
N CYS A 54 6.97 6.91 8.95
CA CYS A 54 6.86 6.64 10.39
C CYS A 54 7.92 7.45 11.15
N ALA A 55 7.96 7.31 12.48
CA ALA A 55 8.89 8.04 13.34
C ALA A 55 10.36 7.79 13.04
N ASP A 56 10.69 6.61 12.50
CA ASP A 56 12.04 6.27 12.10
C ASP A 56 12.25 6.55 10.61
N LYS A 57 13.19 7.45 10.31
CA LYS A 57 13.56 7.83 8.94
C LYS A 57 14.15 6.65 8.15
N ASN A 58 14.98 5.83 8.77
CA ASN A 58 15.61 4.68 8.11
C ASN A 58 14.55 3.62 7.76
N ALA A 59 13.58 3.39 8.64
CA ALA A 59 12.45 2.51 8.37
C ALA A 59 11.56 3.06 7.23
N THR A 60 11.30 4.37 7.23
CA THR A 60 10.60 5.05 6.13
C THR A 60 11.32 4.88 4.79
N ASP A 61 12.63 5.08 4.76
CA ASP A 61 13.44 4.91 3.56
C ASP A 61 13.51 3.44 3.11
N ALA A 62 13.57 2.49 4.05
CA ALA A 62 13.52 1.06 3.74
C ALA A 62 12.18 0.64 3.12
N LEU A 63 11.07 1.14 3.66
CA LEU A 63 9.73 0.90 3.11
C LEU A 63 9.61 1.47 1.70
N ARG A 64 10.09 2.70 1.48
CA ARG A 64 10.07 3.34 0.16
C ARG A 64 10.90 2.58 -0.87
N ARG A 65 12.09 2.10 -0.49
CA ARG A 65 12.91 1.23 -1.34
C ARG A 65 12.17 -0.06 -1.69
N ALA A 66 11.51 -0.71 -0.72
CA ALA A 66 10.74 -1.92 -0.97
C ALA A 66 9.60 -1.67 -1.97
N PHE A 67 8.87 -0.57 -1.84
CA PHE A 67 7.86 -0.19 -2.83
C PHE A 67 8.46 0.03 -4.22
N HIS A 68 9.59 0.73 -4.33
CA HIS A 68 10.23 0.95 -5.63
C HIS A 68 10.69 -0.36 -6.27
N VAL A 69 11.22 -1.30 -5.50
CA VAL A 69 11.56 -2.64 -6.00
C VAL A 69 10.32 -3.34 -6.55
N LEU A 70 9.20 -3.33 -5.83
CA LEU A 70 7.96 -3.99 -6.27
C LEU A 70 7.28 -3.31 -7.46
N LEU A 71 7.32 -1.98 -7.53
CA LEU A 71 6.59 -1.18 -8.53
C LEU A 71 7.37 -0.96 -9.82
N ARG A 72 8.71 -0.94 -9.77
CA ARG A 72 9.56 -0.60 -10.93
C ARG A 72 10.25 -1.79 -11.55
N ASN A 73 10.43 -2.88 -10.82
CA ASN A 73 11.00 -4.09 -11.40
C ASN A 73 9.90 -4.83 -12.20
N PRO A 74 10.11 -5.16 -13.49
CA PRO A 74 9.15 -5.95 -14.27
C PRO A 74 8.97 -7.38 -13.72
N THR A 75 10.01 -7.92 -13.08
CA THR A 75 10.07 -9.25 -12.46
C THR A 75 10.52 -9.11 -11.00
N PRO A 76 9.72 -8.46 -10.13
CA PRO A 76 10.06 -8.35 -8.73
C PRO A 76 9.91 -9.73 -8.05
N PRO A 77 10.66 -9.99 -6.96
CA PRO A 77 10.42 -11.16 -6.13
C PRO A 77 8.98 -11.12 -5.57
N ALA A 78 8.41 -12.31 -5.31
CA ALA A 78 7.04 -12.43 -4.81
C ALA A 78 6.85 -11.73 -3.44
N MET A 79 7.91 -11.75 -2.62
CA MET A 79 7.95 -11.12 -1.30
C MET A 79 9.34 -10.53 -1.07
N LEU A 80 9.39 -9.38 -0.41
CA LEU A 80 10.60 -8.80 0.13
C LEU A 80 10.69 -9.04 1.64
N ASN A 81 11.87 -8.82 2.21
CA ASN A 81 12.04 -8.88 3.66
C ASN A 81 11.06 -7.92 4.35
N PRO A 82 10.43 -8.35 5.46
CA PRO A 82 9.56 -7.48 6.23
C PRO A 82 10.31 -6.22 6.67
N VAL A 83 9.65 -5.07 6.54
CA VAL A 83 10.19 -3.79 6.99
C VAL A 83 9.60 -3.48 8.36
N PRO A 84 10.41 -3.45 9.43
CA PRO A 84 9.93 -3.01 10.73
C PRO A 84 9.70 -1.50 10.70
N LEU A 85 8.51 -1.08 11.12
CA LEU A 85 8.10 0.31 11.31
C LEU A 85 7.99 0.55 12.82
N PRO A 86 8.99 1.19 13.45
CA PRO A 86 8.97 1.49 14.86
C PRO A 86 7.76 2.35 15.24
N ARG A 87 7.10 1.94 16.31
CA ARG A 87 6.02 2.73 16.94
C ARG A 87 6.63 3.60 18.03
N LEU A 88 6.00 4.74 18.31
CA LEU A 88 6.41 5.59 19.43
C LEU A 88 6.16 4.93 20.79
N GLY A 89 5.37 3.86 20.84
CA GLY A 89 5.26 2.97 21.99
C GLY A 89 4.88 1.54 21.58
N GLY A 90 5.40 0.56 22.32
CA GLY A 90 5.09 -0.85 22.12
C GLY A 90 5.92 -1.53 21.02
N ARG A 91 5.39 -2.65 20.49
CA ARG A 91 6.05 -3.47 19.47
C ARG A 91 5.99 -2.79 18.09
N PRO A 92 7.01 -2.94 17.23
CA PRO A 92 6.99 -2.38 15.89
C PRO A 92 5.85 -2.99 15.05
N LEU A 93 5.34 -2.21 14.09
CA LEU A 93 4.52 -2.76 13.01
C LEU A 93 5.46 -3.43 11.99
N LEU A 94 5.06 -4.57 11.45
CA LEU A 94 5.82 -5.22 10.39
C LEU A 94 5.07 -5.04 9.07
N ALA A 95 5.68 -4.31 8.13
CA ALA A 95 5.19 -4.24 6.77
C ALA A 95 5.73 -5.42 5.98
N TYR A 96 4.86 -6.16 5.30
CA TYR A 96 5.24 -7.29 4.43
C TYR A 96 5.05 -6.88 2.97
N PRO A 97 6.09 -6.39 2.27
CA PRO A 97 5.96 -5.97 0.90
C PRO A 97 5.88 -7.21 0.01
N THR A 98 4.70 -7.45 -0.56
CA THR A 98 4.44 -8.61 -1.42
C THR A 98 3.79 -8.18 -2.73
N ARG A 99 4.10 -8.90 -3.80
CA ARG A 99 3.32 -8.82 -5.04
C ARG A 99 2.21 -9.85 -4.98
N LEU A 100 0.96 -9.40 -5.08
CA LEU A 100 -0.16 -10.33 -5.23
C LEU A 100 0.00 -11.09 -6.56
N PRO A 101 -0.17 -12.43 -6.57
CA PRO A 101 -0.26 -13.19 -7.81
C PRO A 101 -1.33 -12.57 -8.70
N ARG A 102 -1.06 -12.46 -10.01
CA ARG A 102 -2.04 -11.90 -10.93
C ARG A 102 -3.27 -12.79 -10.90
N ILE A 103 -4.37 -12.28 -10.35
CA ILE A 103 -5.64 -13.00 -10.34
C ILE A 103 -6.14 -12.97 -11.78
N THR A 104 -5.96 -14.07 -12.51
CA THR A 104 -6.58 -14.25 -13.81
C THR A 104 -8.06 -14.56 -13.58
N THR A 105 -8.90 -13.53 -13.57
CA THR A 105 -10.33 -13.75 -13.67
C THR A 105 -10.60 -14.35 -15.05
N LYS A 106 -10.78 -15.67 -15.14
CA LYS A 106 -11.35 -16.27 -16.34
C LYS A 106 -12.79 -15.81 -16.40
N ALA A 107 -13.09 -14.85 -17.27
CA ALA A 107 -14.46 -14.56 -17.65
C ALA A 107 -15.00 -15.83 -18.32
N HIS A 108 -15.87 -16.57 -17.63
CA HIS A 108 -16.65 -17.61 -18.27
C HIS A 108 -17.60 -16.93 -19.27
N PRO A 109 -17.56 -17.26 -20.56
CA PRO A 109 -18.58 -16.77 -21.48
C PRO A 109 -19.90 -17.41 -21.07
N VAL A 110 -20.85 -16.58 -20.67
CA VAL A 110 -22.27 -16.97 -20.58
C VAL A 110 -22.70 -17.27 -22.02
N ARG A 111 -23.09 -18.52 -22.27
CA ARG A 111 -23.73 -18.94 -23.52
C ARG A 111 -25.19 -18.53 -23.51
#